data_AF-A0A7X8M2F8-F1
#
_entry.id   AF-A0A7X8M2F8-F1
#
_cell.length_a   1.000
_cell.length_b   1.000
_cell.length_c   1.000
_cell.angle_alpha   90.00
_cell.angle_beta   90.00
_cell.angle_gamma   90.00
#
_symmetry.space_group_name_H-M   'P 1'
#
loop_
_entity.id
_entity.type
_entity.pdbx_description
1 polymer ?
#
loop_
_entity_poly.entity_id
_entity_poly.type
_entity_poly.pdbx_seq_one_letter_code
_entity_poly.pdbx_strand_id
1 'polypeptide(L)'
;KDLGYDVEATGYFDEKMLIAVNEYKEANKLGNTGDWEGVIGAQTWSVMFSAGAVAKIITPDIEEEIETLPPVNDNKVPDEGTGNTSYNITLEAALDKQMKQSPQIQKNGRWVNASRDEVLQYLDPNNYDEGVYKYQFLDLSALAGISEEDMTKYLAGKGILAGKASIYLEAARKYNVSEVYLAAHSSLETGNGTSTLAKGVVVNGVTVYNMYGIGAYDSDPIGAGAQYAYKMGWTTPEKAIEGGAKWISEQYINNASYKQNTLYKMRWNPASPGVHQYATDIGWAVKQTSSIKKMYDNFQNASLKFDIPTYK
;
A
#
# COMPACT_ATOMS: atom_id res chain seq x y z
N LYS A 1 -35.85 4.76 19.06
CA LYS A 1 -36.39 6.11 19.35
C LYS A 1 -36.41 6.22 20.88
N ASP A 2 -35.25 6.46 21.52
CA ASP A 2 -35.07 6.09 22.94
C ASP A 2 -34.36 7.14 23.83
N LEU A 3 -33.98 8.32 23.28
CA LEU A 3 -33.27 9.36 24.04
C LEU A 3 -34.13 10.59 24.39
N GLY A 4 -35.42 10.63 24.04
CA GLY A 4 -36.37 11.60 24.61
C GLY A 4 -36.25 13.08 24.17
N TYR A 5 -35.26 13.44 23.35
CA TYR A 5 -35.12 14.78 22.77
C TYR A 5 -34.75 14.73 21.28
N ASP A 6 -35.20 15.73 20.52
CA ASP A 6 -34.81 15.91 19.12
C ASP A 6 -33.41 16.53 19.04
N VAL A 7 -32.54 15.92 18.24
CA VAL A 7 -31.17 16.37 17.99
C VAL A 7 -31.10 16.93 16.56
N GLU A 8 -31.03 18.26 16.43
CA GLU A 8 -30.76 18.88 15.14
C GLU A 8 -29.27 18.79 14.80
N ALA A 9 -28.95 18.35 13.58
CA ALA A 9 -27.58 18.30 13.08
C ALA A 9 -27.09 19.70 12.65
N THR A 10 -26.89 20.60 13.62
CA THR A 10 -26.49 22.00 13.38
C THR A 10 -25.04 22.17 12.90
N GLY A 11 -24.22 21.12 13.03
CA GLY A 11 -22.79 21.15 12.73
C GLY A 11 -21.92 21.82 13.82
N TYR A 12 -22.54 22.30 14.91
CA TYR A 12 -21.85 22.89 16.06
C TYR A 12 -21.95 21.98 17.28
N PHE A 13 -20.89 21.92 18.07
CA PHE A 13 -20.84 21.14 19.31
C PHE A 13 -21.45 21.97 20.44
N ASP A 14 -22.78 21.95 20.55
CA ASP A 14 -23.54 22.71 21.54
C ASP A 14 -23.63 21.99 22.91
N GLU A 15 -24.25 22.67 23.88
CA GLU A 15 -24.42 22.17 25.24
C GLU A 15 -25.25 20.86 25.31
N LYS A 16 -26.17 20.64 24.36
CA LYS A 16 -26.93 19.39 24.27
C LYS A 16 -26.08 18.25 23.73
N MET A 17 -25.24 18.51 22.72
CA MET A 17 -24.28 17.53 22.21
C MET A 17 -23.26 17.14 23.28
N LEU A 18 -22.81 18.10 24.09
CA LEU A 18 -21.94 17.87 25.25
C LEU A 18 -22.61 16.93 26.27
N ILE A 19 -23.87 17.18 26.64
CA ILE A 19 -24.65 16.31 27.54
C ILE A 19 -24.76 14.89 26.96
N ALA A 20 -25.20 14.76 25.70
CA ALA A 20 -25.38 13.46 25.05
C ALA A 20 -24.07 12.64 24.95
N VAL A 21 -22.94 13.30 24.69
CA VAL A 21 -21.62 12.66 24.68
C VAL A 21 -21.17 12.24 26.07
N ASN A 22 -21.45 13.05 27.10
CA ASN A 22 -21.16 12.71 28.49
C ASN A 22 -21.98 11.50 28.97
N GLU A 23 -23.30 11.49 28.73
CA GLU A 23 -24.20 10.37 29.04
C GLU A 23 -23.78 9.08 28.31
N TYR A 24 -23.45 9.18 27.02
CA TYR A 24 -22.96 8.05 26.24
C TYR A 24 -21.67 7.47 26.83
N LYS A 25 -20.72 8.32 27.23
CA LYS A 25 -19.44 7.91 27.79
C LYS A 25 -19.61 7.27 29.18
N GLU A 26 -20.51 7.80 30.02
CA GLU A 26 -20.84 7.19 31.31
C GLU A 26 -21.47 5.79 31.12
N ALA A 27 -22.49 5.67 30.27
CA ALA A 27 -23.17 4.39 29.99
C ALA A 27 -22.22 3.30 29.47
N ASN A 28 -21.17 3.68 28.74
CA ASN A 28 -20.15 2.78 28.20
C ASN A 28 -18.87 2.70 29.06
N LYS A 29 -18.87 3.28 30.27
CA LYS A 29 -17.74 3.28 31.23
C LYS A 29 -16.43 3.86 30.66
N LEU A 30 -16.54 4.89 29.84
CA LEU A 30 -15.43 5.58 29.19
C LEU A 30 -14.95 6.77 30.02
N GLY A 31 -13.65 7.10 29.94
CA GLY A 31 -13.07 8.23 30.66
C GLY A 31 -13.70 9.57 30.26
N ASN A 32 -14.28 10.27 31.23
CA ASN A 32 -15.07 11.48 30.99
C ASN A 32 -14.95 12.51 32.14
N THR A 33 -13.72 12.88 32.50
CA THR A 33 -13.43 13.87 33.55
C THR A 33 -12.24 14.74 33.16
N GLY A 34 -12.22 15.99 33.65
CA GLY A 34 -11.14 16.95 33.38
C GLY A 34 -11.03 17.25 31.87
N ASP A 35 -9.80 17.26 31.34
CA ASP A 35 -9.52 17.52 29.92
C ASP A 35 -10.20 16.54 28.93
N TRP A 36 -10.81 15.46 29.43
CA TRP A 36 -11.54 14.46 28.64
C TRP A 36 -13.06 14.59 28.74
N GLU A 37 -13.60 15.49 29.54
CA GLU A 37 -15.06 15.74 29.62
C GLU A 37 -15.57 16.28 28.27
N GLY A 38 -16.64 15.68 27.72
CA GLY A 38 -17.19 16.04 26.40
C GLY A 38 -16.35 15.65 25.18
N VAL A 39 -15.07 15.26 25.36
CA VAL A 39 -14.16 14.98 24.24
C VAL A 39 -14.41 13.58 23.66
N ILE A 40 -14.69 13.52 22.35
CA ILE A 40 -14.77 12.27 21.57
C ILE A 40 -13.35 11.85 21.14
N GLY A 41 -12.60 11.28 22.08
CA GLY A 41 -11.26 10.73 21.83
C GLY A 41 -11.29 9.38 21.11
N ALA A 42 -10.11 8.86 20.72
CA ALA A 42 -9.99 7.63 19.93
C ALA A 42 -10.67 6.39 20.57
N GLN A 43 -10.69 6.30 21.91
CA GLN A 43 -11.42 5.23 22.61
C GLN A 43 -12.94 5.37 22.47
N THR A 44 -13.48 6.59 22.61
CA THR A 44 -14.92 6.86 22.39
C THR A 44 -15.31 6.60 20.94
N TRP A 45 -14.48 7.03 19.99
CA TRP A 45 -14.64 6.72 18.56
C TRP A 45 -14.71 5.20 18.31
N SER A 46 -13.78 4.44 18.90
CA SER A 46 -13.71 2.98 18.73
C SER A 46 -14.93 2.25 19.29
N VAL A 47 -15.60 2.79 20.31
CA VAL A 47 -16.79 2.15 20.92
C VAL A 47 -18.07 2.57 20.19
N MET A 48 -18.22 3.86 19.87
CA MET A 48 -19.37 4.40 19.12
C MET A 48 -19.57 3.74 17.76
N PHE A 49 -18.47 3.40 17.07
CA PHE A 49 -18.50 2.88 15.70
C PHE A 49 -17.89 1.48 15.58
N SER A 50 -17.85 0.74 16.69
CA SER A 50 -17.60 -0.71 16.65
C SER A 50 -18.72 -1.44 15.89
N ALA A 51 -18.39 -2.59 15.28
CA ALA A 51 -19.28 -3.32 14.35
C ALA A 51 -20.67 -3.67 14.94
N GLY A 52 -20.81 -3.77 16.26
CA GLY A 52 -22.10 -4.02 16.92
C GLY A 52 -23.09 -2.84 16.90
N ALA A 53 -22.62 -1.60 16.70
CA ALA A 53 -23.48 -0.41 16.66
C ALA A 53 -24.02 -0.11 15.26
N VAL A 54 -23.23 -0.40 14.22
CA VAL A 54 -23.53 -0.04 12.82
C VAL A 54 -24.69 -0.89 12.25
N ALA A 55 -24.88 -2.11 12.74
CA ALA A 55 -25.87 -3.07 12.27
C ALA A 55 -27.36 -2.68 12.49
N LYS A 56 -27.65 -1.50 13.04
CA LYS A 56 -29.00 -1.03 13.38
C LYS A 56 -29.58 0.08 12.51
N ILE A 57 -28.84 0.59 11.52
CA ILE A 57 -29.16 1.88 10.89
C ILE A 57 -29.69 1.77 9.44
N ILE A 58 -29.47 0.67 8.70
CA ILE A 58 -29.70 0.64 7.25
C ILE A 58 -30.72 -0.41 6.81
N THR A 59 -31.94 0.05 6.48
CA THR A 59 -32.77 -0.28 5.30
C THR A 59 -34.02 0.61 5.33
N PRO A 60 -34.70 0.91 4.21
CA PRO A 60 -34.30 0.88 2.80
C PRO A 60 -34.46 2.30 2.17
N ASP A 61 -34.72 2.62 0.88
CA ASP A 61 -34.85 1.92 -0.43
C ASP A 61 -34.30 2.91 -1.50
N ILE A 62 -33.35 2.53 -2.38
CA ILE A 62 -33.16 3.13 -3.73
C ILE A 62 -32.63 2.05 -4.68
N GLU A 63 -33.45 1.66 -5.66
CA GLU A 63 -33.01 0.93 -6.85
C GLU A 63 -32.72 1.93 -7.98
N GLU A 64 -31.58 1.79 -8.66
CA GLU A 64 -31.43 2.28 -10.04
C GLU A 64 -30.48 1.33 -10.81
N GLU A 65 -30.87 0.95 -12.03
CA GLU A 65 -30.20 -0.09 -12.82
C GLU A 65 -28.80 0.35 -13.28
N ILE A 66 -27.79 -0.51 -13.05
CA ILE A 66 -26.52 -0.46 -13.78
C ILE A 66 -26.31 -1.80 -14.49
N GLU A 67 -25.95 -1.68 -15.77
CA GLU A 67 -25.78 -2.76 -16.75
C GLU A 67 -24.86 -3.89 -16.25
N THR A 68 -25.29 -5.15 -16.41
CA THR A 68 -24.73 -6.28 -15.68
C THR A 68 -23.37 -6.75 -16.22
N LEU A 69 -22.32 -6.45 -15.47
CA LEU A 69 -21.08 -7.24 -15.51
C LEU A 69 -21.35 -8.67 -14.99
N PRO A 70 -20.60 -9.69 -15.47
CA PRO A 70 -20.81 -11.07 -15.06
C PRO A 70 -20.59 -11.24 -13.54
N PRO A 71 -21.36 -12.13 -12.87
CA PRO A 71 -21.37 -12.22 -11.42
C PRO A 71 -19.99 -12.58 -10.86
N VAL A 72 -19.50 -11.72 -9.95
CA VAL A 72 -18.37 -12.05 -9.08
C VAL A 72 -18.83 -13.13 -8.10
N ASN A 73 -18.00 -14.16 -7.92
CA ASN A 73 -18.30 -15.24 -6.98
C ASN A 73 -17.86 -14.83 -5.57
N ASP A 74 -18.77 -14.23 -4.81
CA ASP A 74 -18.52 -13.66 -3.47
C ASP A 74 -18.19 -14.70 -2.37
N ASN A 75 -18.05 -15.98 -2.72
CA ASN A 75 -17.67 -17.06 -1.81
C ASN A 75 -16.25 -17.62 -2.06
N LYS A 76 -15.32 -16.79 -2.55
CA LYS A 76 -13.91 -17.19 -2.63
C LYS A 76 -13.23 -17.08 -1.25
N VAL A 77 -13.11 -18.21 -0.55
CA VAL A 77 -12.21 -18.35 0.61
C VAL A 77 -10.80 -17.89 0.20
N PRO A 78 -10.09 -17.07 1.01
CA PRO A 78 -8.72 -16.65 0.70
C PRO A 78 -7.81 -17.87 0.57
N ASP A 79 -7.34 -18.12 -0.66
CA ASP A 79 -6.41 -19.18 -1.00
C ASP A 79 -4.98 -18.69 -0.72
N GLU A 80 -4.36 -19.24 0.32
CA GLU A 80 -2.95 -19.00 0.69
C GLU A 80 -2.03 -20.05 0.05
N GLY A 81 -1.49 -19.73 -1.12
CA GLY A 81 -0.45 -20.54 -1.77
C GLY A 81 0.95 -20.16 -1.27
N THR A 82 1.79 -21.15 -0.96
CA THR A 82 3.25 -20.92 -0.78
C THR A 82 4.01 -21.80 -1.78
N GLY A 83 4.86 -21.16 -2.60
CA GLY A 83 5.84 -21.82 -3.46
C GLY A 83 7.25 -21.28 -3.21
N ASN A 84 8.24 -21.92 -3.84
CA ASN A 84 9.65 -21.56 -3.69
C ASN A 84 10.33 -21.43 -5.05
N THR A 85 11.20 -20.44 -5.21
CA THR A 85 12.12 -20.34 -6.36
C THR A 85 13.54 -20.64 -5.91
N SER A 86 14.14 -21.71 -6.43
CA SER A 86 15.53 -22.08 -6.12
C SER A 86 16.53 -21.42 -7.07
N TYR A 87 17.63 -20.91 -6.50
CA TYR A 87 18.70 -20.22 -7.23
C TYR A 87 20.02 -20.99 -7.09
N ASN A 88 20.68 -21.29 -8.22
CA ASN A 88 21.95 -22.03 -8.26
C ASN A 88 23.15 -21.11 -7.92
N ILE A 89 23.07 -20.42 -6.79
CA ILE A 89 24.12 -19.60 -6.17
C ILE A 89 23.97 -19.72 -4.65
N THR A 90 25.09 -19.74 -3.93
CA THR A 90 25.06 -19.73 -2.46
C THR A 90 24.71 -18.35 -1.93
N LEU A 91 24.13 -18.27 -0.73
CA LEU A 91 23.85 -16.99 -0.05
C LEU A 91 25.12 -16.13 0.06
N GLU A 92 26.25 -16.74 0.39
CA GLU A 92 27.56 -16.08 0.52
C GLU A 92 28.05 -15.50 -0.82
N ALA A 93 27.90 -16.24 -1.92
CA ALA A 93 28.28 -15.75 -3.26
C ALA A 93 27.29 -14.69 -3.80
N ALA A 94 26.05 -14.68 -3.33
CA ALA A 94 25.12 -13.58 -3.57
C ALA A 94 25.55 -12.33 -2.79
N LEU A 95 25.87 -12.47 -1.50
CA LEU A 95 26.37 -11.42 -0.61
C LEU A 95 27.63 -10.74 -1.17
N ASP A 96 28.61 -11.51 -1.66
CA ASP A 96 29.82 -11.00 -2.31
C ASP A 96 29.54 -10.12 -3.54
N LYS A 97 28.45 -10.37 -4.26
CA LYS A 97 28.03 -9.52 -5.39
C LYS A 97 27.28 -8.28 -4.90
N GLN A 98 26.47 -8.41 -3.85
CA GLN A 98 25.77 -7.27 -3.22
C GLN A 98 26.75 -6.25 -2.64
N MET A 99 27.79 -6.69 -1.93
CA MET A 99 28.78 -5.80 -1.32
C MET A 99 29.53 -4.92 -2.34
N LYS A 100 29.57 -5.31 -3.62
CA LYS A 100 30.18 -4.51 -4.70
C LYS A 100 29.31 -3.34 -5.17
N GLN A 101 28.04 -3.29 -4.78
CA GLN A 101 27.09 -2.23 -5.18
C GLN A 101 27.01 -1.05 -4.19
N SER A 102 27.88 -1.00 -3.18
CA SER A 102 27.80 -0.02 -2.07
C SER A 102 26.40 0.08 -1.44
N PRO A 103 25.82 -1.05 -0.97
CA PRO A 103 24.47 -1.08 -0.41
C PRO A 103 24.32 -0.11 0.76
N GLN A 104 23.16 0.54 0.87
CA GLN A 104 22.92 1.62 1.83
C GLN A 104 22.02 1.19 2.98
N ILE A 105 22.21 1.82 4.14
CA ILE A 105 21.31 1.75 5.29
C ILE A 105 21.18 3.16 5.92
N GLN A 106 20.00 3.50 6.43
CA GLN A 106 19.81 4.76 7.14
C GLN A 106 20.20 4.61 8.62
N LYS A 107 21.14 5.43 9.11
CA LYS A 107 21.52 5.52 10.53
C LYS A 107 21.47 6.98 10.96
N ASN A 108 20.78 7.29 12.06
CA ASN A 108 20.61 8.65 12.60
C ASN A 108 20.15 9.67 11.54
N GLY A 109 19.18 9.28 10.70
CA GLY A 109 18.62 10.11 9.63
C GLY A 109 19.50 10.27 8.37
N ARG A 110 20.68 9.64 8.30
CA ARG A 110 21.60 9.72 7.16
C ARG A 110 21.80 8.37 6.49
N TRP A 111 21.91 8.36 5.16
CA TRP A 111 22.34 7.18 4.41
C TRP A 111 23.85 6.96 4.57
N VAL A 112 24.23 5.72 4.83
CA VAL A 112 25.62 5.27 4.90
C VAL A 112 25.75 3.87 4.29
N ASN A 113 26.96 3.50 3.86
CA ASN A 113 27.25 2.14 3.42
C ASN A 113 26.93 1.14 4.54
N ALA A 114 26.20 0.09 4.20
CA ALA A 114 25.91 -1.04 5.09
C ALA A 114 27.15 -1.92 5.27
N SER A 115 27.29 -2.52 6.46
CA SER A 115 28.29 -3.58 6.68
C SER A 115 27.87 -4.89 6.01
N ARG A 116 28.80 -5.85 5.89
CA ARG A 116 28.51 -7.18 5.33
C ARG A 116 27.42 -7.90 6.12
N ASP A 117 27.48 -7.84 7.45
CA ASP A 117 26.54 -8.52 8.34
C ASP A 117 25.15 -7.89 8.26
N GLU A 118 25.06 -6.56 8.12
CA GLU A 118 23.80 -5.85 7.88
C GLU A 118 23.18 -6.27 6.54
N VAL A 119 23.98 -6.37 5.47
CA VAL A 119 23.48 -6.85 4.17
C VAL A 119 23.03 -8.31 4.28
N LEU A 120 23.79 -9.19 4.95
CA LEU A 120 23.42 -10.59 5.16
C LEU A 120 22.09 -10.72 5.91
N GLN A 121 21.89 -9.91 6.96
CA GLN A 121 20.65 -9.91 7.73
C GLN A 121 19.42 -9.72 6.84
N TYR A 122 19.44 -8.75 5.92
CA TYR A 122 18.33 -8.47 5.00
C TYR A 122 18.31 -9.32 3.71
N LEU A 123 19.42 -9.97 3.37
CA LEU A 123 19.56 -10.83 2.19
C LEU A 123 19.10 -12.27 2.44
N ASP A 124 19.26 -12.80 3.65
CA ASP A 124 18.82 -14.17 3.96
C ASP A 124 17.28 -14.27 4.03
N PRO A 125 16.60 -15.03 3.15
CA PRO A 125 15.15 -15.18 3.19
C PRO A 125 14.64 -15.81 4.49
N ASN A 126 15.43 -16.69 5.12
CA ASN A 126 15.04 -17.44 6.32
C ASN A 126 14.94 -16.56 7.58
N ASN A 127 15.42 -15.31 7.53
CA ASN A 127 15.23 -14.34 8.60
C ASN A 127 13.81 -13.73 8.63
N TYR A 128 12.99 -13.99 7.60
CA TYR A 128 11.76 -13.23 7.34
C TYR A 128 10.63 -14.02 6.68
N ASP A 129 10.70 -15.35 6.60
CA ASP A 129 9.67 -16.21 5.99
C ASP A 129 8.40 -16.35 6.85
N GLU A 130 8.42 -15.83 8.07
CA GLU A 130 7.29 -15.79 9.01
C GLU A 130 6.65 -14.40 9.19
N GLY A 131 5.42 -14.41 9.71
CA GLY A 131 4.72 -13.24 10.22
C GLY A 131 4.50 -12.11 9.18
N VAL A 132 4.67 -10.87 9.62
CA VAL A 132 4.50 -9.69 8.73
C VAL A 132 5.57 -9.64 7.65
N TYR A 133 6.79 -10.11 7.92
CA TYR A 133 7.91 -9.96 7.00
C TYR A 133 7.82 -10.89 5.78
N LYS A 134 7.05 -12.00 5.88
CA LYS A 134 6.73 -12.91 4.77
C LYS A 134 6.14 -12.18 3.55
N TYR A 135 5.47 -11.03 3.77
CA TYR A 135 4.89 -10.22 2.70
C TYR A 135 5.90 -9.62 1.70
N GLN A 136 7.21 -9.68 1.97
CA GLN A 136 8.21 -9.35 0.95
C GLN A 136 8.34 -10.43 -0.14
N PHE A 137 7.86 -11.64 0.13
CA PHE A 137 7.82 -12.79 -0.79
C PHE A 137 6.48 -12.93 -1.49
N LEU A 138 5.54 -12.01 -1.28
CA LEU A 138 4.25 -12.00 -1.98
C LEU A 138 4.48 -11.90 -3.50
N ASP A 139 3.81 -12.77 -4.26
CA ASP A 139 3.83 -12.83 -5.72
C ASP A 139 2.98 -11.71 -6.30
N LEU A 140 3.63 -10.60 -6.59
CA LEU A 140 3.07 -9.38 -7.13
C LEU A 140 2.59 -9.54 -8.60
N SER A 141 2.84 -10.69 -9.24
CA SER A 141 2.31 -11.02 -10.56
C SER A 141 0.91 -11.65 -10.53
N ALA A 142 0.42 -12.04 -9.35
CA ALA A 142 -0.94 -12.54 -9.16
C ALA A 142 -1.91 -11.40 -8.81
N LEU A 143 -3.06 -11.35 -9.48
CA LEU A 143 -4.17 -10.49 -9.07
C LEU A 143 -4.76 -11.00 -7.75
N ALA A 144 -5.08 -10.09 -6.83
CA ALA A 144 -5.64 -10.44 -5.53
C ALA A 144 -7.11 -10.87 -5.64
N GLY A 145 -7.84 -10.32 -6.61
CA GLY A 145 -9.26 -10.57 -6.87
C GLY A 145 -10.20 -9.67 -6.05
N ILE A 146 -9.77 -8.47 -5.66
CA ILE A 146 -10.56 -7.59 -4.79
C ILE A 146 -11.61 -6.79 -5.56
N SER A 147 -12.67 -6.37 -4.85
CA SER A 147 -13.75 -5.56 -5.42
C SER A 147 -13.34 -4.09 -5.62
N GLU A 148 -14.07 -3.37 -6.49
CA GLU A 148 -13.92 -1.92 -6.63
C GLU A 148 -14.39 -1.17 -5.37
N GLU A 149 -15.38 -1.72 -4.65
CA GLU A 149 -15.85 -1.17 -3.38
C GLU A 149 -14.72 -1.18 -2.33
N ASP A 150 -14.01 -2.30 -2.17
CA ASP A 150 -12.94 -2.41 -1.19
C ASP A 150 -11.72 -1.57 -1.59
N MET A 151 -11.39 -1.51 -2.88
CA MET A 151 -10.36 -0.59 -3.37
C MET A 151 -10.76 0.88 -3.11
N THR A 152 -12.04 1.22 -3.26
CA THR A 152 -12.57 2.56 -2.96
C THR A 152 -12.48 2.89 -1.47
N LYS A 153 -12.88 1.95 -0.59
CA LYS A 153 -12.70 2.07 0.88
C LYS A 153 -11.24 2.30 1.24
N TYR A 154 -10.32 1.55 0.63
CA TYR A 154 -8.89 1.73 0.86
C TYR A 154 -8.37 3.10 0.41
N LEU A 155 -8.79 3.57 -0.77
CA LEU A 155 -8.32 4.85 -1.32
C LEU A 155 -9.00 6.09 -0.70
N ALA A 156 -10.04 5.91 0.12
CA ALA A 156 -10.72 6.99 0.80
C ALA A 156 -9.75 7.84 1.65
N GLY A 157 -9.84 9.17 1.52
CA GLY A 157 -8.97 10.12 2.23
C GLY A 157 -7.51 10.19 1.74
N LYS A 158 -7.09 9.35 0.78
CA LYS A 158 -5.70 9.32 0.26
C LYS A 158 -5.42 10.36 -0.82
N GLY A 159 -5.79 11.61 -0.54
CA GLY A 159 -5.51 12.76 -1.41
C GLY A 159 -5.93 12.52 -2.85
N ILE A 160 -4.99 12.70 -3.79
CA ILE A 160 -5.24 12.56 -5.23
C ILE A 160 -5.50 11.10 -5.70
N LEU A 161 -5.25 10.10 -4.83
CA LEU A 161 -5.54 8.69 -5.12
C LEU A 161 -7.00 8.31 -4.84
N ALA A 162 -7.73 9.15 -4.07
CA ALA A 162 -9.15 8.92 -3.80
C ALA A 162 -9.97 8.96 -5.10
N GLY A 163 -10.93 8.04 -5.24
CA GLY A 163 -11.75 7.91 -6.44
C GLY A 163 -11.01 7.39 -7.68
N LYS A 164 -9.90 6.65 -7.52
CA LYS A 164 -9.13 6.02 -8.61
C LYS A 164 -9.19 4.49 -8.60
N ALA A 165 -10.22 3.90 -7.99
CA ALA A 165 -10.32 2.46 -7.77
C ALA A 165 -10.33 1.66 -9.09
N SER A 166 -11.25 1.96 -10.00
CA SER A 166 -11.28 1.44 -11.38
C SER A 166 -9.91 1.50 -12.06
N ILE A 167 -9.22 2.64 -12.00
CA ILE A 167 -7.90 2.85 -12.64
C ILE A 167 -6.85 1.86 -12.11
N TYR A 168 -6.82 1.61 -10.79
CA TYR A 168 -5.92 0.60 -10.22
C TYR A 168 -6.28 -0.82 -10.67
N LEU A 169 -7.57 -1.17 -10.68
CA LEU A 169 -8.04 -2.50 -11.11
C LEU A 169 -7.78 -2.76 -12.61
N GLU A 170 -7.98 -1.75 -13.46
CA GLU A 170 -7.70 -1.82 -14.89
C GLU A 170 -6.20 -1.93 -15.16
N ALA A 171 -5.38 -1.09 -14.54
CA ALA A 171 -3.93 -1.14 -14.69
C ALA A 171 -3.35 -2.49 -14.21
N ALA A 172 -3.85 -3.01 -13.08
CA ALA A 172 -3.51 -4.32 -12.56
C ALA A 172 -3.79 -5.45 -13.56
N ARG A 173 -5.03 -5.52 -14.06
CA ARG A 173 -5.45 -6.50 -15.08
C ARG A 173 -4.64 -6.38 -16.37
N LYS A 174 -4.43 -5.15 -16.86
CA LYS A 174 -3.75 -4.87 -18.12
C LYS A 174 -2.26 -5.22 -18.10
N TYR A 175 -1.60 -5.06 -16.95
CA TYR A 175 -0.16 -5.26 -16.81
C TYR A 175 0.25 -6.48 -16.00
N ASN A 176 -0.70 -7.31 -15.56
CA ASN A 176 -0.47 -8.48 -14.72
C ASN A 176 0.36 -8.16 -13.46
N VAL A 177 -0.17 -7.23 -12.66
CA VAL A 177 0.41 -6.79 -11.38
C VAL A 177 -0.69 -6.71 -10.33
N SER A 178 -0.45 -7.18 -9.11
CA SER A 178 -1.40 -7.09 -7.97
C SER A 178 -1.92 -5.66 -7.78
N GLU A 179 -3.24 -5.51 -7.86
CA GLU A 179 -3.98 -4.27 -7.63
C GLU A 179 -3.77 -3.73 -6.21
N VAL A 180 -3.73 -4.63 -5.22
CA VAL A 180 -3.46 -4.29 -3.82
C VAL A 180 -2.05 -3.71 -3.70
N TYR A 181 -1.06 -4.32 -4.35
CA TYR A 181 0.31 -3.83 -4.37
C TYR A 181 0.44 -2.47 -5.07
N LEU A 182 -0.20 -2.27 -6.23
CA LEU A 182 -0.15 -0.97 -6.91
C LEU A 182 -0.71 0.16 -6.03
N ALA A 183 -1.86 -0.06 -5.39
CA ALA A 183 -2.45 0.90 -4.47
C ALA A 183 -1.63 1.08 -3.18
N ALA A 184 -0.94 0.03 -2.72
CA ALA A 184 -0.08 0.07 -1.54
C ALA A 184 1.17 0.90 -1.78
N HIS A 185 1.88 0.55 -2.86
CA HIS A 185 3.13 1.15 -3.27
C HIS A 185 2.91 2.63 -3.54
N SER A 186 1.88 2.98 -4.32
CA SER A 186 1.57 4.38 -4.60
C SER A 186 1.22 5.16 -3.34
N SER A 187 0.38 4.62 -2.46
CA SER A 187 0.01 5.29 -1.20
C SER A 187 1.22 5.54 -0.31
N LEU A 188 2.22 4.65 -0.32
CA LEU A 188 3.44 4.83 0.46
C LEU A 188 4.36 5.88 -0.16
N GLU A 189 4.73 5.75 -1.43
CA GLU A 189 5.64 6.68 -2.14
C GLU A 189 5.06 8.10 -2.27
N THR A 190 3.73 8.24 -2.23
CA THR A 190 3.05 9.55 -2.31
C THR A 190 2.62 10.13 -0.96
N GLY A 191 2.88 9.46 0.16
CA GLY A 191 2.40 9.90 1.47
C GLY A 191 0.86 10.03 1.50
N ASN A 192 0.17 8.97 1.11
CA ASN A 192 -1.27 8.91 0.87
C ASN A 192 -1.77 9.98 -0.12
N GLY A 193 -1.13 10.10 -1.29
CA GLY A 193 -1.54 11.01 -2.37
C GLY A 193 -1.33 12.50 -2.08
N THR A 194 -0.46 12.85 -1.13
CA THR A 194 -0.24 14.25 -0.69
C THR A 194 1.13 14.83 -1.07
N SER A 195 2.06 14.01 -1.56
CA SER A 195 3.41 14.46 -1.97
C SER A 195 3.38 15.41 -3.17
N THR A 196 4.44 16.20 -3.34
CA THR A 196 4.56 17.16 -4.46
C THR A 196 4.51 16.47 -5.82
N LEU A 197 5.19 15.33 -5.99
CA LEU A 197 5.14 14.53 -7.23
C LEU A 197 3.75 13.95 -7.50
N ALA A 198 3.02 13.56 -6.46
CA ALA A 198 1.67 13.02 -6.59
C ALA A 198 0.64 14.09 -6.97
N LYS A 199 0.72 15.28 -6.37
CA LYS A 199 -0.18 16.41 -6.65
C LYS A 199 0.10 17.12 -7.99
N GLY A 200 1.25 16.83 -8.59
CA GLY A 200 1.66 17.33 -9.89
C GLY A 200 2.72 18.44 -9.83
N VAL A 201 3.63 18.41 -10.80
CA VAL A 201 4.73 19.38 -10.97
C VAL A 201 4.65 19.94 -12.39
N VAL A 202 4.88 21.24 -12.56
CA VAL A 202 4.92 21.86 -13.90
C VAL A 202 6.30 21.67 -14.52
N VAL A 203 6.36 20.99 -15.66
CA VAL A 203 7.56 20.83 -16.49
C VAL A 203 7.25 21.38 -17.88
N ASN A 204 8.03 22.36 -18.35
CA ASN A 204 7.86 23.01 -19.66
C ASN A 204 6.41 23.46 -19.95
N GLY A 205 5.71 23.99 -18.95
CA GLY A 205 4.32 24.45 -19.05
C GLY A 205 3.26 23.35 -18.96
N VAL A 206 3.63 22.08 -18.77
CA VAL A 206 2.71 20.94 -18.62
C VAL A 206 2.77 20.41 -17.18
N THR A 207 1.63 20.29 -16.52
CA THR A 207 1.54 19.60 -15.22
C THR A 207 1.65 18.09 -15.42
N VAL A 208 2.58 17.46 -14.70
CA VAL A 208 2.86 16.02 -14.77
C VAL A 208 2.89 15.40 -13.39
N TYR A 209 2.49 14.14 -13.31
CA TYR A 209 2.21 13.44 -12.05
C TYR A 209 3.06 12.16 -11.96
N ASN A 210 3.49 11.78 -10.76
CA ASN A 210 4.25 10.55 -10.53
C ASN A 210 3.80 9.88 -9.24
N MET A 211 3.14 8.73 -9.36
CA MET A 211 2.51 8.04 -8.23
C MET A 211 3.38 6.98 -7.57
N TYR A 212 4.59 6.70 -8.08
CA TYR A 212 5.43 5.59 -7.60
C TYR A 212 6.91 5.99 -7.47
N GLY A 213 7.22 7.29 -7.41
CA GLY A 213 8.60 7.79 -7.30
C GLY A 213 9.52 7.45 -8.49
N ILE A 214 8.98 6.99 -9.63
CA ILE A 214 9.80 6.43 -10.72
C ILE A 214 10.70 7.52 -11.31
N GLY A 215 12.01 7.30 -11.30
CA GLY A 215 13.00 8.27 -11.77
C GLY A 215 13.27 9.43 -10.79
N ALA A 216 12.76 9.38 -9.57
CA ALA A 216 13.18 10.28 -8.49
C ALA A 216 14.52 9.79 -7.92
N TYR A 217 15.57 10.61 -8.00
CA TYR A 217 16.90 10.31 -7.44
C TYR A 217 17.16 11.18 -6.22
N ASP A 218 17.89 10.66 -5.22
CA ASP A 218 18.14 11.35 -3.94
C ASP A 218 18.70 12.79 -4.07
N SER A 219 19.45 13.08 -5.14
CA SER A 219 20.02 14.41 -5.39
C SER A 219 19.01 15.46 -5.88
N ASP A 220 17.92 15.03 -6.50
CA ASP A 220 16.80 15.88 -6.95
C ASP A 220 15.54 15.02 -7.17
N PRO A 221 14.86 14.57 -6.10
CA PRO A 221 13.78 13.59 -6.24
C PRO A 221 12.57 14.18 -6.95
N ILE A 222 12.28 15.47 -6.72
CA ILE A 222 11.12 16.15 -7.32
C ILE A 222 11.40 16.50 -8.78
N GLY A 223 12.54 17.14 -9.10
CA GLY A 223 12.86 17.54 -10.45
C GLY A 223 13.12 16.35 -11.37
N ALA A 224 13.89 15.35 -10.94
CA ALA A 224 14.13 14.15 -11.74
C ALA A 224 12.86 13.31 -11.94
N GLY A 225 12.07 13.10 -10.87
CA GLY A 225 10.81 12.36 -10.94
C GLY A 225 9.75 13.04 -11.82
N ALA A 226 9.71 14.38 -11.83
CA ALA A 226 8.82 15.15 -12.71
C ALA A 226 9.31 15.14 -14.18
N GLN A 227 10.62 15.28 -14.41
CA GLN A 227 11.21 15.17 -15.76
C GLN A 227 11.01 13.76 -16.35
N TYR A 228 11.03 12.71 -15.52
CA TYR A 228 10.68 11.36 -15.95
C TYR A 228 9.20 11.27 -16.34
N ALA A 229 8.29 11.73 -15.47
CA ALA A 229 6.85 11.76 -15.73
C ALA A 229 6.49 12.54 -17.01
N TYR A 230 7.17 13.66 -17.28
CA TYR A 230 7.03 14.43 -18.52
C TYR A 230 7.43 13.65 -19.76
N LYS A 231 8.60 12.98 -19.75
CA LYS A 231 9.05 12.12 -20.85
C LYS A 231 8.09 10.94 -21.11
N MET A 232 7.45 10.43 -20.07
CA MET A 232 6.49 9.34 -20.16
C MET A 232 5.04 9.80 -20.49
N GLY A 233 4.79 11.11 -20.59
CA GLY A 233 3.47 11.65 -20.91
C GLY A 233 2.42 11.51 -19.79
N TRP A 234 2.85 11.42 -18.52
CA TRP A 234 1.98 11.28 -17.35
C TRP A 234 1.31 12.62 -16.96
N THR A 235 0.49 13.14 -17.88
CA THR A 235 -0.16 14.47 -17.77
C THR A 235 -1.45 14.48 -16.96
N THR A 236 -1.86 13.34 -16.38
CA THR A 236 -2.99 13.23 -15.44
C THR A 236 -2.65 12.21 -14.34
N PRO A 237 -3.34 12.22 -13.19
CA PRO A 237 -3.18 11.21 -12.15
C PRO A 237 -3.37 9.79 -12.67
N GLU A 238 -4.37 9.57 -13.53
CA GLU A 238 -4.73 8.27 -14.08
C GLU A 238 -3.61 7.73 -14.98
N LYS A 239 -3.06 8.57 -15.87
CA LYS A 239 -1.91 8.21 -16.71
C LYS A 239 -0.67 7.87 -15.89
N ALA A 240 -0.48 8.52 -14.73
CA ALA A 240 0.62 8.22 -13.83
C ALA A 240 0.42 6.89 -13.09
N ILE A 241 -0.81 6.56 -12.70
CA ILE A 241 -1.18 5.26 -12.11
C ILE A 241 -0.96 4.13 -13.13
N GLU A 242 -1.54 4.26 -14.33
CA GLU A 242 -1.45 3.28 -15.41
C GLU A 242 -0.01 3.12 -15.92
N GLY A 243 0.65 4.24 -16.24
CA GLY A 243 1.99 4.24 -16.81
C GLY A 243 3.06 3.79 -15.81
N GLY A 244 2.87 4.05 -14.52
CA GLY A 244 3.73 3.51 -13.47
C GLY A 244 3.52 2.01 -13.26
N ALA A 245 2.27 1.52 -13.30
CA ALA A 245 1.98 0.09 -13.26
C ALA A 245 2.59 -0.66 -14.45
N LYS A 246 2.48 -0.09 -15.67
CA LYS A 246 3.18 -0.57 -16.86
C LYS A 246 4.68 -0.69 -16.63
N TRP A 247 5.30 0.39 -16.13
CA TRP A 247 6.74 0.43 -15.89
C TRP A 247 7.19 -0.62 -14.87
N ILE A 248 6.47 -0.75 -13.74
CA ILE A 248 6.75 -1.76 -12.72
C ILE A 248 6.63 -3.18 -13.31
N SER A 249 5.63 -3.42 -14.16
CA SER A 249 5.45 -4.69 -14.86
C SER A 249 6.61 -5.00 -15.82
N GLU A 250 6.90 -4.11 -16.77
CA GLU A 250 7.90 -4.32 -17.82
C GLU A 250 9.34 -4.33 -17.28
N GLN A 251 9.63 -3.53 -16.25
CA GLN A 251 10.97 -3.45 -15.69
C GLN A 251 11.25 -4.51 -14.63
N TYR A 252 10.26 -4.98 -13.88
CA TYR A 252 10.47 -5.92 -12.76
C TYR A 252 9.61 -7.18 -12.87
N ILE A 253 8.30 -7.07 -12.65
CA ILE A 253 7.44 -8.22 -12.33
C ILE A 253 7.34 -9.20 -13.51
N ASN A 254 6.99 -8.69 -14.69
CA ASN A 254 6.87 -9.47 -15.93
C ASN A 254 8.07 -9.25 -16.87
N ASN A 255 9.19 -8.73 -16.35
CA ASN A 255 10.40 -8.52 -17.12
C ASN A 255 10.95 -9.86 -17.64
N ALA A 256 11.13 -9.98 -18.96
CA ALA A 256 11.50 -11.23 -19.61
C ALA A 256 12.84 -11.82 -19.13
N SER A 257 13.77 -10.96 -18.67
CA SER A 257 15.11 -11.36 -18.22
C SER A 257 15.20 -11.57 -16.71
N TYR A 258 14.66 -10.64 -15.91
CA TYR A 258 14.88 -10.62 -14.45
C TYR A 258 13.75 -11.26 -13.62
N LYS A 259 12.50 -11.22 -14.10
CA LYS A 259 11.33 -11.87 -13.47
C LYS A 259 11.22 -11.63 -11.95
N GLN A 260 11.25 -10.36 -11.55
CA GLN A 260 11.27 -9.94 -10.15
C GLN A 260 9.84 -9.74 -9.63
N ASN A 261 9.11 -10.85 -9.50
CA ASN A 261 7.71 -10.86 -9.09
C ASN A 261 7.46 -10.70 -7.57
N THR A 262 8.49 -10.45 -6.74
CA THR A 262 8.33 -10.20 -5.30
C THR A 262 9.19 -9.02 -4.86
N LEU A 263 8.84 -8.32 -3.77
CA LEU A 263 9.65 -7.21 -3.26
C LEU A 263 11.10 -7.63 -2.98
N TYR A 264 11.28 -8.83 -2.42
CA TYR A 264 12.59 -9.41 -2.22
C TYR A 264 13.35 -9.52 -3.54
N LYS A 265 12.73 -10.08 -4.59
CA LYS A 265 13.40 -10.24 -5.89
C LYS A 265 13.69 -8.89 -6.54
N MET A 266 12.81 -7.90 -6.39
CA MET A 266 13.02 -6.52 -6.83
C MET A 266 14.21 -5.86 -6.11
N ARG A 267 14.39 -6.11 -4.81
CA ARG A 267 15.52 -5.59 -4.04
C ARG A 267 16.83 -6.32 -4.32
N TRP A 268 16.82 -7.66 -4.32
CA TRP A 268 18.03 -8.47 -4.25
C TRP A 268 18.45 -9.12 -5.56
N ASN A 269 17.51 -9.29 -6.50
CA ASN A 269 17.71 -10.02 -7.76
C ASN A 269 18.51 -11.33 -7.55
N PRO A 270 17.98 -12.33 -6.83
CA PRO A 270 18.69 -13.59 -6.57
C PRO A 270 19.11 -14.35 -7.84
N ALA A 271 18.47 -14.09 -9.00
CA ALA A 271 18.89 -14.62 -10.31
C ALA A 271 20.20 -13.97 -10.82
N SER A 272 20.46 -12.71 -10.47
CA SER A 272 21.67 -11.96 -10.81
C SER A 272 22.00 -10.93 -9.72
N PRO A 273 22.55 -11.37 -8.56
CA PRO A 273 22.68 -10.50 -7.39
C PRO A 273 23.54 -9.26 -7.68
N GLY A 274 23.06 -8.11 -7.22
CA GLY A 274 23.67 -6.79 -7.48
C GLY A 274 23.33 -6.17 -8.84
N VAL A 275 22.49 -6.82 -9.66
CA VAL A 275 22.05 -6.28 -10.97
C VAL A 275 20.57 -5.88 -10.90
N HIS A 276 20.21 -4.76 -11.53
CA HIS A 276 18.81 -4.32 -11.74
C HIS A 276 17.95 -4.36 -10.46
N GLN A 277 18.40 -3.59 -9.46
CA GLN A 277 17.78 -3.51 -8.14
C GLN A 277 16.87 -2.29 -8.05
N TYR A 278 15.69 -2.44 -7.44
CA TYR A 278 14.72 -1.35 -7.30
C TYR A 278 15.18 -0.23 -6.35
N ALA A 279 15.95 -0.58 -5.32
CA ALA A 279 16.40 0.34 -4.28
C ALA A 279 17.81 0.01 -3.75
N THR A 280 18.52 1.02 -3.28
CA THR A 280 19.84 0.93 -2.64
C THR A 280 19.77 0.56 -1.16
N ASP A 281 18.69 0.95 -0.48
CA ASP A 281 18.39 0.64 0.92
C ASP A 281 18.22 -0.86 1.15
N ILE A 282 19.09 -1.48 1.94
CA ILE A 282 19.02 -2.91 2.27
C ILE A 282 17.68 -3.29 2.93
N GLY A 283 17.08 -2.36 3.69
CA GLY A 283 15.83 -2.59 4.40
C GLY A 283 14.58 -2.40 3.55
N TRP A 284 14.69 -1.97 2.29
CA TRP A 284 13.55 -1.52 1.48
C TRP A 284 12.42 -2.55 1.44
N ALA A 285 12.71 -3.80 1.06
CA ALA A 285 11.71 -4.84 0.91
C ALA A 285 10.97 -5.12 2.23
N VAL A 286 11.71 -5.20 3.34
CA VAL A 286 11.17 -5.41 4.70
C VAL A 286 10.31 -4.23 5.16
N LYS A 287 10.72 -2.98 4.88
CA LYS A 287 9.99 -1.76 5.30
C LYS A 287 8.58 -1.68 4.70
N GLN A 288 8.38 -2.16 3.47
CA GLN A 288 7.06 -2.10 2.84
C GLN A 288 6.07 -3.15 3.43
N THR A 289 6.57 -4.23 4.03
CA THR A 289 5.76 -5.41 4.40
C THR A 289 4.60 -5.11 5.35
N SER A 290 4.80 -4.22 6.32
CA SER A 290 3.76 -3.85 7.28
C SER A 290 2.63 -3.06 6.61
N SER A 291 2.92 -2.25 5.61
CA SER A 291 1.91 -1.55 4.81
C SER A 291 1.14 -2.52 3.92
N ILE A 292 1.84 -3.45 3.25
CA ILE A 292 1.21 -4.47 2.41
C ILE A 292 0.33 -5.40 3.26
N LYS A 293 0.82 -5.94 4.38
CA LYS A 293 0.00 -6.76 5.27
C LYS A 293 -1.25 -6.03 5.74
N LYS A 294 -1.10 -4.80 6.28
CA LYS A 294 -2.24 -3.99 6.74
C LYS A 294 -3.27 -3.74 5.64
N MET A 295 -2.87 -3.82 4.37
CA MET A 295 -3.80 -3.70 3.25
C MET A 295 -4.50 -5.00 2.95
N TYR A 296 -3.79 -6.11 2.84
CA TYR A 296 -4.41 -7.43 2.72
C TYR A 296 -5.33 -7.73 3.92
N ASP A 297 -5.03 -7.24 5.12
CA ASP A 297 -5.91 -7.29 6.30
C ASP A 297 -7.26 -6.55 6.10
N ASN A 298 -7.34 -5.56 5.20
CA ASN A 298 -8.60 -4.89 4.82
C ASN A 298 -9.35 -5.64 3.69
N PHE A 299 -8.71 -6.60 3.02
CA PHE A 299 -9.26 -7.33 1.89
C PHE A 299 -9.46 -8.80 2.28
N GLN A 300 -10.53 -9.10 3.02
CA GLN A 300 -10.77 -10.45 3.58
C GLN A 300 -10.81 -11.58 2.53
N ASN A 301 -11.13 -11.26 1.28
CA ASN A 301 -11.22 -12.21 0.16
C ASN A 301 -9.99 -12.21 -0.77
N ALA A 302 -8.94 -11.43 -0.45
CA ALA A 302 -7.76 -11.33 -1.29
C ALA A 302 -6.93 -12.63 -1.25
N SER A 303 -6.63 -13.17 -2.43
CA SER A 303 -5.73 -14.32 -2.55
C SER A 303 -4.30 -13.92 -2.21
N LEU A 304 -3.62 -14.71 -1.39
CA LEU A 304 -2.22 -14.52 -1.04
C LEU A 304 -1.39 -15.65 -1.64
N LYS A 305 -0.45 -15.32 -2.51
CA LYS A 305 0.51 -16.29 -3.04
C LYS A 305 1.91 -15.83 -2.69
N PHE A 306 2.68 -16.68 -2.02
CA PHE A 306 4.07 -16.40 -1.66
C PHE A 306 5.04 -17.21 -2.50
N ASP A 307 6.19 -16.64 -2.81
CA ASP A 307 7.28 -17.20 -3.59
C ASP A 307 8.60 -16.95 -2.86
N ILE A 308 8.97 -17.89 -1.99
CA ILE A 308 10.11 -17.78 -1.08
C ILE A 308 11.38 -18.21 -1.81
N PRO A 309 12.38 -17.32 -1.98
CA PRO A 309 13.66 -17.65 -2.58
C PRO A 309 14.45 -18.65 -1.75
N THR A 310 15.09 -19.62 -2.40
CA THR A 310 16.05 -20.52 -1.76
C THR A 310 17.39 -20.44 -2.48
N TYR A 311 18.46 -20.23 -1.71
CA TYR A 311 19.83 -20.31 -2.19
C TYR A 311 20.36 -21.74 -2.10
N LYS A 312 21.45 -22.02 -2.83
CA LYS A 312 22.14 -23.31 -2.84
C LYS A 312 23.08 -23.48 -1.64
#